data_AF-A0A926W2J6-F1
#
_entry.id   AF-A0A926W2J6-F1
#
_cell.length_a   1.000
_cell.length_b   1.000
_cell.length_c   1.000
_cell.angle_alpha   90.00
_cell.angle_beta   90.00
_cell.angle_gamma   90.00
#
_symmetry.space_group_name_H-M   'P 1'
#
loop_
_entity.id
_entity.type
_entity.pdbx_description
1 polymer ?
#
loop_
_entity_poly.entity_id
_entity_poly.type
_entity_poly.pdbx_seq_one_letter_code
_entity_poly.pdbx_strand_id
1 'polypeptide(L)'
;MPQTFYVNPVSGSDANLGSQQAPFKTITKALKASTDNTKIQLADGNYNAASGEVFPITVPSGVTVVGNETNKGNGILIEGSGSYLSRTFAGQNVTFVLLDKAEVRGVSVTNLASRGSGVWIESTAPTVANSTFKNCKREGVFATGDANPVILGNVFSENAANGIAIAKNSKGQIQDNTFSKTGFGIAVSDTASPLLRDNKVYENRSGVVISGSARPVLRNNVCENNTDDGITVIGTALPDIGSTNNPGGNTLQNNGKFDLQNASSNKLVSVGNKINTSKVTGNVEFADSSVPTPTPTPTPAPTPTPTPTPAPTPTPIPTPTPTPTPAPTPTPTIELTDITNHWAGGFIRELVKLGIVNGFPDRTFKPDATMTRAQYAALLVKAFNPPSNRPVVKFKDVPVGFWASTVIQQAYQGSFLSGFPDNTFAPNKNIQRVQVIVSLVNGLGLSADGTASIKTFDDQAKIPDYAKDEVVKAINKGIIVNYPNLKQLNPTRDATRAEVAVMVYQALVDAGRVAAINLPYIVTA
;
A
#
# COMPACT_ATOMS: atom_id res chain seq x y z
N MET A 1 -11.47 -14.40 -20.87
CA MET A 1 -10.42 -15.44 -20.89
C MET A 1 -9.08 -14.76 -20.68
N PRO A 2 -8.13 -15.34 -19.94
CA PRO A 2 -6.81 -14.75 -19.76
C PRO A 2 -6.12 -14.60 -21.12
N GLN A 3 -5.69 -13.38 -21.44
CA GLN A 3 -5.00 -13.08 -22.69
C GLN A 3 -3.50 -13.34 -22.51
N THR A 4 -2.86 -13.98 -23.49
CA THR A 4 -1.40 -14.13 -23.51
C THR A 4 -0.82 -13.43 -24.73
N PHE A 5 0.12 -12.52 -24.50
CA PHE A 5 0.97 -11.93 -25.53
C PHE A 5 2.37 -12.51 -25.47
N TYR A 6 2.97 -12.75 -26.63
CA TYR A 6 4.34 -13.19 -26.77
C TYR A 6 5.21 -12.03 -27.24
N VAL A 7 6.39 -11.88 -26.64
CA VAL A 7 7.36 -10.83 -26.97
C VAL A 7 8.69 -11.47 -27.29
N ASN A 8 9.29 -11.05 -28.40
CA ASN A 8 10.63 -11.47 -28.80
C ASN A 8 11.41 -10.26 -29.34
N PRO A 9 12.49 -9.82 -28.68
CA PRO A 9 13.17 -8.56 -29.01
C PRO A 9 14.03 -8.69 -30.27
N VAL A 10 14.32 -9.92 -30.71
CA VAL A 10 15.15 -10.21 -31.89
C VAL A 10 14.28 -10.36 -33.13
N SER A 11 13.27 -11.23 -33.07
CA SER A 11 12.46 -11.63 -34.24
C SER A 11 11.05 -11.03 -34.27
N GLY A 12 10.58 -10.41 -33.18
CA GLY A 12 9.25 -9.81 -33.10
C GLY A 12 9.11 -8.48 -33.84
N SER A 13 7.87 -8.05 -34.00
CA SER A 13 7.51 -6.74 -34.58
C SER A 13 6.34 -6.12 -33.82
N ASP A 14 6.41 -4.82 -33.51
CA ASP A 14 5.33 -4.12 -32.81
C ASP A 14 4.11 -3.79 -33.70
N ALA A 15 4.20 -4.13 -34.99
CA ALA A 15 3.05 -4.18 -35.90
C ALA A 15 2.27 -5.50 -35.82
N ASN A 16 2.82 -6.54 -35.19
CA ASN A 16 2.16 -7.82 -35.03
C ASN A 16 1.00 -7.75 -34.02
N LEU A 17 0.23 -8.84 -33.91
CA LEU A 17 -0.85 -8.98 -32.94
C LEU A 17 -0.41 -9.55 -31.58
N GLY A 18 0.86 -9.96 -31.44
CA GLY A 18 1.40 -10.51 -30.19
C GLY A 18 1.09 -11.99 -29.96
N SER A 19 0.79 -12.75 -31.02
CA SER A 19 0.61 -14.21 -30.93
C SER A 19 1.96 -14.94 -30.86
N GLN A 20 1.96 -16.23 -30.57
CA GLN A 20 3.20 -17.02 -30.52
C GLN A 20 3.93 -17.06 -31.89
N GLN A 21 3.18 -17.06 -33.00
CA GLN A 21 3.72 -17.10 -34.36
C GLN A 21 4.11 -15.71 -34.88
N ALA A 22 3.48 -14.66 -34.34
CA ALA A 22 3.74 -13.26 -34.68
C ALA A 22 3.86 -12.44 -33.38
N PRO A 23 4.98 -12.57 -32.64
CA PRO A 23 5.15 -11.92 -31.35
C PRO A 23 5.36 -10.41 -31.51
N PHE A 24 5.03 -9.64 -30.48
CA PHE A 24 5.48 -8.26 -30.36
C PHE A 24 7.00 -8.20 -30.27
N LYS A 25 7.59 -7.06 -30.61
CA LYS A 25 9.03 -6.83 -30.41
C LYS A 25 9.33 -6.38 -28.99
N THR A 26 8.47 -5.53 -28.43
CA THR A 26 8.72 -4.87 -27.15
C THR A 26 7.68 -5.20 -26.08
N ILE A 27 8.13 -5.23 -24.83
CA ILE A 27 7.31 -5.27 -23.62
C ILE A 27 6.45 -4.01 -23.58
N THR A 28 7.04 -2.87 -23.94
CA THR A 28 6.35 -1.57 -24.05
C THR A 28 5.09 -1.66 -24.92
N LYS A 29 5.17 -2.29 -26.09
CA LYS A 29 4.02 -2.49 -26.97
C LYS A 29 3.01 -3.46 -26.36
N ALA A 30 3.47 -4.58 -25.82
CA ALA A 30 2.60 -5.57 -25.19
C ALA A 30 1.78 -4.97 -24.04
N LEU A 31 2.41 -4.18 -23.16
CA LEU A 31 1.75 -3.51 -22.04
C LEU A 31 0.66 -2.52 -22.48
N LYS A 32 0.86 -1.82 -23.61
CA LYS A 32 -0.17 -0.92 -24.17
C LYS A 32 -1.39 -1.66 -24.70
N ALA A 33 -1.23 -2.92 -25.10
CA ALA A 33 -2.30 -3.77 -25.58
C ALA A 33 -2.97 -4.57 -24.46
N SER A 34 -2.34 -4.65 -23.28
CA SER A 34 -2.82 -5.44 -22.15
C SER A 34 -4.08 -4.86 -21.49
N THR A 35 -4.96 -5.76 -21.08
CA THR A 35 -6.05 -5.51 -20.13
C THR A 35 -5.79 -6.26 -18.82
N ASP A 36 -6.69 -6.16 -17.85
CA ASP A 36 -6.65 -6.95 -16.62
C ASP A 36 -6.49 -8.46 -16.91
N ASN A 37 -5.66 -9.13 -16.11
CA ASN A 37 -5.33 -10.56 -16.22
C ASN A 37 -4.59 -10.96 -17.52
N THR A 38 -3.81 -10.03 -18.10
CA THR A 38 -2.95 -10.33 -19.26
C THR A 38 -1.61 -10.91 -18.82
N LYS A 39 -1.19 -11.99 -19.48
CA LYS A 39 0.16 -12.56 -19.39
C LYS A 39 1.01 -12.11 -20.58
N ILE A 40 2.21 -11.60 -20.32
CA ILE A 40 3.20 -11.24 -21.33
C ILE A 40 4.38 -12.23 -21.21
N GLN A 41 4.45 -13.18 -22.14
CA GLN A 41 5.49 -14.21 -22.21
C GLN A 41 6.69 -13.70 -23.01
N LEU A 42 7.84 -13.62 -22.35
CA LEU A 42 9.11 -13.19 -22.95
C LEU A 42 9.87 -14.38 -23.52
N ALA A 43 10.46 -14.20 -24.71
CA ALA A 43 11.49 -15.06 -25.26
C ALA A 43 12.90 -14.58 -24.82
N ASP A 44 13.90 -15.43 -25.01
CA ASP A 44 15.31 -15.07 -24.79
C ASP A 44 15.72 -13.87 -25.66
N GLY A 45 16.51 -12.98 -25.08
CA GLY A 45 17.03 -11.79 -25.72
C GLY A 45 17.34 -10.66 -24.76
N ASN A 46 17.85 -9.56 -25.31
CA ASN A 46 18.09 -8.33 -24.58
C ASN A 46 16.99 -7.31 -24.90
N TYR A 47 16.27 -6.89 -23.86
CA TYR A 47 15.20 -5.91 -23.88
C TYR A 47 15.73 -4.60 -23.33
N ASN A 48 16.08 -3.69 -24.24
CA ASN A 48 16.71 -2.42 -23.92
C ASN A 48 16.25 -1.32 -24.90
N ALA A 49 16.79 -0.10 -24.76
CA ALA A 49 16.43 1.00 -25.65
C ALA A 49 16.75 0.71 -27.13
N ALA A 50 17.81 -0.04 -27.42
CA ALA A 50 18.16 -0.43 -28.79
C ALA A 50 17.21 -1.48 -29.38
N SER A 51 16.59 -2.33 -28.55
CA SER A 51 15.52 -3.23 -28.99
C SER A 51 14.16 -2.53 -29.10
N GLY A 52 14.05 -1.27 -28.67
CA GLY A 52 12.85 -0.44 -28.77
C GLY A 52 12.08 -0.23 -27.46
N GLU A 53 12.60 -0.71 -26.33
CA GLU A 53 11.93 -0.50 -25.04
C GLU A 53 11.94 0.96 -24.60
N VAL A 54 10.86 1.37 -23.93
CA VAL A 54 10.74 2.71 -23.32
C VAL A 54 10.68 2.55 -21.81
N PHE A 55 11.68 3.10 -21.13
CA PHE A 55 11.79 3.04 -19.67
C PHE A 55 11.29 4.33 -19.01
N PRO A 56 10.73 4.27 -17.77
CA PRO A 56 10.56 3.06 -16.98
C PRO A 56 9.41 2.19 -17.49
N ILE A 57 9.59 0.87 -17.47
CA ILE A 57 8.53 -0.08 -17.82
C ILE A 57 7.55 -0.13 -16.66
N THR A 58 6.37 0.45 -16.85
CA THR A 58 5.30 0.45 -15.84
C THR A 58 4.36 -0.72 -16.10
N VAL A 59 4.32 -1.68 -15.17
CA VAL A 59 3.44 -2.87 -15.29
C VAL A 59 2.11 -2.56 -14.60
N PRO A 60 0.97 -2.55 -15.31
CA PRO A 60 -0.34 -2.30 -14.73
C PRO A 60 -0.78 -3.38 -13.73
N SER A 61 -1.74 -3.02 -12.88
CA SER A 61 -2.36 -3.98 -11.97
C SER A 61 -2.99 -5.14 -12.75
N GLY A 62 -2.78 -6.37 -12.30
CA GLY A 62 -3.33 -7.57 -12.92
C GLY A 62 -2.59 -8.04 -14.17
N VAL A 63 -1.46 -7.43 -14.54
CA VAL A 63 -0.63 -7.84 -15.68
C VAL A 63 0.62 -8.57 -15.18
N THR A 64 0.91 -9.72 -15.78
CA THR A 64 2.08 -10.54 -15.46
C THR A 64 3.09 -10.48 -16.61
N VAL A 65 4.28 -9.94 -16.37
CA VAL A 65 5.45 -10.08 -17.25
C VAL A 65 6.25 -11.29 -16.82
N VAL A 66 6.43 -12.26 -17.70
CA VAL A 66 7.04 -13.54 -17.35
C VAL A 66 8.00 -14.05 -18.41
N GLY A 67 9.21 -14.38 -17.98
CA GLY A 67 10.22 -15.08 -18.77
C GLY A 67 10.31 -16.56 -18.40
N ASN A 68 11.50 -17.00 -17.99
CA ASN A 68 11.79 -18.37 -17.58
C ASN A 68 12.09 -18.41 -16.08
N GLU A 69 11.14 -18.91 -15.30
CA GLU A 69 11.28 -18.98 -13.85
C GLU A 69 12.25 -20.06 -13.38
N THR A 70 12.32 -21.18 -14.11
CA THR A 70 13.16 -22.33 -13.76
C THR A 70 14.64 -21.95 -13.75
N ASN A 71 15.06 -21.10 -14.69
CA ASN A 71 16.44 -20.62 -14.78
C ASN A 71 16.63 -19.18 -14.24
N LYS A 72 15.63 -18.67 -13.53
CA LYS A 72 15.60 -17.31 -12.95
C LYS A 72 15.86 -16.18 -13.95
N GLY A 73 15.37 -16.34 -15.18
CA GLY A 73 15.47 -15.37 -16.26
C GLY A 73 16.83 -15.31 -16.94
N ASN A 74 17.64 -16.36 -16.80
CA ASN A 74 18.85 -16.48 -17.61
C ASN A 74 18.48 -16.53 -19.11
N GLY A 75 19.16 -15.72 -19.91
CA GLY A 75 18.82 -15.51 -21.33
C GLY A 75 17.82 -14.39 -21.61
N ILE A 76 17.13 -13.85 -20.60
CA ILE A 76 16.10 -12.80 -20.74
C ILE A 76 16.57 -11.57 -19.96
N LEU A 77 17.40 -10.74 -20.59
CA LEU A 77 17.97 -9.55 -19.96
C LEU A 77 17.10 -8.33 -20.25
N ILE A 78 16.65 -7.63 -19.21
CA ILE A 78 15.97 -6.35 -19.28
C ILE A 78 16.93 -5.29 -18.74
N GLU A 79 17.43 -4.45 -19.63
CA GLU A 79 18.48 -3.49 -19.33
C GLU A 79 18.04 -2.09 -19.74
N GLY A 80 17.84 -1.23 -18.74
CA GLY A 80 17.47 0.15 -19.00
C GLY A 80 17.08 0.92 -17.76
N SER A 81 16.83 2.21 -17.96
CA SER A 81 16.50 3.14 -16.90
C SER A 81 15.63 4.26 -17.44
N GLY A 82 14.65 4.69 -16.65
CA GLY A 82 13.88 5.89 -16.92
C GLY A 82 13.59 6.70 -15.67
N SER A 83 13.29 7.99 -15.87
CA SER A 83 12.97 8.90 -14.78
C SER A 83 11.60 8.58 -14.19
N TYR A 84 11.53 8.50 -12.87
CA TYR A 84 10.30 8.27 -12.12
C TYR A 84 10.24 9.23 -10.94
N LEU A 85 9.16 10.01 -10.84
CA LEU A 85 8.92 10.91 -9.72
C LEU A 85 8.16 10.17 -8.61
N SER A 86 8.88 9.81 -7.55
CA SER A 86 8.26 9.18 -6.38
C SER A 86 7.37 10.15 -5.61
N ARG A 87 6.29 9.63 -5.00
CA ARG A 87 5.35 10.40 -4.15
C ARG A 87 5.84 10.47 -2.70
N THR A 88 6.66 9.51 -2.29
CA THR A 88 7.18 9.31 -0.92
C THR A 88 8.69 9.58 -0.83
N PHE A 89 9.36 9.70 -1.98
CA PHE A 89 10.76 10.07 -2.15
C PHE A 89 10.93 11.12 -3.27
N ALA A 90 12.16 11.53 -3.58
CA ALA A 90 12.47 12.39 -4.72
C ALA A 90 12.50 11.63 -6.05
N GLY A 91 12.85 12.31 -7.15
CA GLY A 91 13.07 11.67 -8.46
C GLY A 91 14.07 10.51 -8.41
N GLN A 92 13.73 9.43 -9.09
CA GLN A 92 14.46 8.18 -9.18
C GLN A 92 14.71 7.79 -10.63
N ASN A 93 15.69 6.90 -10.83
CA ASN A 93 15.97 6.26 -12.12
C ASN A 93 15.70 4.77 -11.95
N VAL A 94 14.73 4.22 -12.67
CA VAL A 94 14.21 2.87 -12.42
C VAL A 94 13.99 2.10 -13.73
N THR A 95 14.18 0.78 -13.71
CA THR A 95 13.87 -0.07 -14.86
C THR A 95 12.39 -0.40 -14.89
N PHE A 96 11.85 -0.86 -13.75
CA PHE A 96 10.43 -1.18 -13.57
C PHE A 96 9.74 -0.30 -12.55
N VAL A 97 8.47 0.01 -12.81
CA VAL A 97 7.50 0.47 -11.81
C VAL A 97 6.36 -0.53 -11.76
N LEU A 98 6.11 -1.13 -10.60
CA LEU A 98 5.07 -2.14 -10.44
C LEU A 98 3.86 -1.55 -9.74
N LEU A 99 2.73 -1.53 -10.47
CA LEU A 99 1.43 -1.21 -9.89
C LEU A 99 0.88 -2.44 -9.16
N ASP A 100 -0.28 -2.29 -8.52
CA ASP A 100 -0.77 -3.20 -7.48
C ASP A 100 -0.63 -4.70 -7.79
N LYS A 101 -1.61 -5.34 -8.43
CA LYS A 101 -1.55 -6.79 -8.72
C LYS A 101 -0.61 -7.12 -9.90
N ALA A 102 0.41 -6.31 -10.14
CA ALA A 102 1.38 -6.56 -11.19
C ALA A 102 2.33 -7.68 -10.77
N GLU A 103 2.82 -8.42 -11.76
CA GLU A 103 3.81 -9.46 -11.53
C GLU A 103 4.98 -9.37 -12.49
N VAL A 104 6.19 -9.57 -11.97
CA VAL A 104 7.41 -9.75 -12.77
C VAL A 104 8.08 -11.04 -12.33
N ARG A 105 8.21 -12.00 -13.26
CA ARG A 105 8.63 -13.37 -12.95
C ARG A 105 9.63 -13.91 -13.97
N GLY A 106 10.69 -14.60 -13.55
CA GLY A 106 11.58 -15.29 -14.49
C GLY A 106 12.36 -14.38 -15.44
N VAL A 107 12.83 -13.21 -14.98
CA VAL A 107 13.60 -12.27 -15.82
C VAL A 107 14.94 -11.90 -15.17
N SER A 108 15.92 -11.48 -15.97
CA SER A 108 17.13 -10.81 -15.48
C SER A 108 17.00 -9.30 -15.64
N VAL A 109 17.30 -8.51 -14.61
CA VAL A 109 17.19 -7.04 -14.64
C VAL A 109 18.53 -6.39 -14.27
N THR A 110 18.95 -5.42 -15.08
CA THR A 110 20.13 -4.59 -14.87
C THR A 110 19.78 -3.11 -15.02
N ASN A 111 20.31 -2.26 -14.13
CA ASN A 111 20.21 -0.80 -14.28
C ASN A 111 21.58 -0.13 -14.05
N LEU A 112 22.22 0.29 -15.16
CA LEU A 112 23.56 0.88 -15.14
C LEU A 112 23.60 2.39 -14.90
N ALA A 113 22.45 3.08 -14.79
CA ALA A 113 22.42 4.51 -14.52
C ALA A 113 22.98 4.82 -13.12
N SER A 114 23.65 5.95 -12.90
CA SER A 114 24.34 6.28 -11.64
C SER A 114 23.46 6.30 -10.37
N ARG A 115 22.14 6.29 -10.51
CA ARG A 115 21.16 6.11 -9.43
C ARG A 115 20.06 5.11 -9.80
N GLY A 116 20.42 4.11 -10.60
CA GLY A 116 19.53 3.13 -11.20
C GLY A 116 19.13 2.01 -10.27
N SER A 117 17.84 1.95 -9.90
CA SER A 117 17.24 0.80 -9.22
C SER A 117 16.58 -0.12 -10.26
N GLY A 118 16.60 -1.43 -10.01
CA GLY A 118 15.93 -2.39 -10.91
C GLY A 118 14.42 -2.21 -10.89
N VAL A 119 13.80 -2.39 -9.72
CA VAL A 119 12.35 -2.29 -9.54
C VAL A 119 12.00 -1.27 -8.48
N TRP A 120 11.00 -0.44 -8.77
CA TRP A 120 10.40 0.47 -7.82
C TRP A 120 8.96 0.06 -7.50
N ILE A 121 8.69 -0.09 -6.20
CA ILE A 121 7.38 -0.47 -5.65
C ILE A 121 6.98 0.61 -4.65
N GLU A 122 5.87 1.30 -4.89
CA GLU A 122 5.46 2.44 -4.08
C GLU A 122 3.97 2.39 -3.73
N SER A 123 3.69 1.99 -2.49
CA SER A 123 2.33 1.84 -1.96
C SER A 123 1.45 0.91 -2.79
N THR A 124 2.06 -0.16 -3.32
CA THR A 124 1.43 -1.22 -4.13
C THR A 124 1.85 -2.59 -3.59
N ALA A 125 1.10 -3.65 -3.95
CA ALA A 125 1.36 -5.02 -3.50
C ALA A 125 1.65 -6.02 -4.65
N PRO A 126 2.68 -5.78 -5.49
CA PRO A 126 3.00 -6.66 -6.60
C PRO A 126 3.77 -7.92 -6.17
N THR A 127 3.88 -8.87 -7.09
CA THR A 127 4.76 -10.03 -6.94
C THR A 127 6.00 -9.91 -7.82
N VAL A 128 7.18 -10.07 -7.20
CA VAL A 128 8.45 -10.22 -7.90
C VAL A 128 8.99 -11.60 -7.57
N ALA A 129 9.04 -12.50 -8.55
CA ALA A 129 9.37 -13.90 -8.28
C ALA A 129 10.39 -14.49 -9.23
N ASN A 130 11.21 -15.43 -8.73
CA ASN A 130 12.08 -16.28 -9.53
C ASN A 130 12.88 -15.51 -10.59
N SER A 131 13.39 -14.33 -10.25
CA SER A 131 14.10 -13.43 -11.16
C SER A 131 15.51 -13.15 -10.66
N THR A 132 16.36 -12.60 -11.52
CA THR A 132 17.73 -12.20 -11.20
C THR A 132 17.88 -10.69 -11.31
N PHE A 133 18.25 -10.01 -10.23
CA PHE A 133 18.56 -8.57 -10.21
C PHE A 133 20.06 -8.39 -10.02
N LYS A 134 20.75 -7.97 -11.08
CA LYS A 134 22.20 -7.91 -11.10
C LYS A 134 22.75 -6.62 -11.67
N ASN A 135 23.92 -6.21 -11.17
CA ASN A 135 24.64 -5.03 -11.66
C ASN A 135 23.83 -3.73 -11.63
N CYS A 136 22.78 -3.63 -10.80
CA CYS A 136 22.11 -2.35 -10.56
C CYS A 136 23.07 -1.42 -9.80
N LYS A 137 23.20 -0.17 -10.25
CA LYS A 137 24.06 0.81 -9.57
C LYS A 137 23.50 1.31 -8.25
N ARG A 138 22.26 0.96 -7.92
CA ARG A 138 21.75 1.01 -6.56
C ARG A 138 21.24 -0.36 -6.12
N GLU A 139 19.93 -0.52 -6.00
CA GLU A 139 19.27 -1.68 -5.45
C GLU A 139 18.60 -2.50 -6.56
N GLY A 140 18.50 -3.80 -6.37
CA GLY A 140 17.69 -4.64 -7.25
C GLY A 140 16.21 -4.28 -7.15
N VAL A 141 15.68 -4.22 -5.93
CA VAL A 141 14.29 -3.81 -5.66
C VAL A 141 14.27 -2.76 -4.54
N PHE A 142 13.49 -1.70 -4.75
CA PHE A 142 13.19 -0.68 -3.75
C PHE A 142 11.68 -0.65 -3.46
N ALA A 143 11.30 -0.92 -2.21
CA ALA A 143 9.92 -0.88 -1.74
C ALA A 143 9.69 0.28 -0.76
N THR A 144 8.65 1.08 -1.01
CA THR A 144 8.43 2.32 -0.27
C THR A 144 6.96 2.74 -0.12
N GLY A 145 6.72 3.80 0.65
CA GLY A 145 5.40 4.22 1.10
C GLY A 145 4.77 3.15 1.99
N ASP A 146 3.61 2.66 1.59
CA ASP A 146 2.90 1.54 2.23
C ASP A 146 2.97 0.27 1.37
N ALA A 147 4.06 0.07 0.63
CA ALA A 147 4.23 -1.09 -0.23
C ALA A 147 4.09 -2.40 0.57
N ASN A 148 3.49 -3.43 -0.03
CA ASN A 148 3.35 -4.74 0.57
C ASN A 148 3.62 -5.86 -0.46
N PRO A 149 4.82 -5.89 -1.08
CA PRO A 149 5.10 -6.85 -2.14
C PRO A 149 5.34 -8.27 -1.61
N VAL A 150 5.18 -9.23 -2.50
CA VAL A 150 5.72 -10.58 -2.35
C VAL A 150 6.98 -10.67 -3.20
N ILE A 151 8.13 -10.86 -2.56
CA ILE A 151 9.43 -10.98 -3.21
C ILE A 151 9.95 -12.39 -2.91
N LEU A 152 9.84 -13.28 -3.90
CA LEU A 152 9.98 -14.74 -3.70
C LEU A 152 11.02 -15.36 -4.63
N GLY A 153 11.98 -16.11 -4.07
CA GLY A 153 12.84 -16.97 -4.89
C GLY A 153 13.78 -16.24 -5.85
N ASN A 154 14.06 -14.96 -5.63
CA ASN A 154 14.91 -14.15 -6.51
C ASN A 154 16.40 -14.27 -6.15
N VAL A 155 17.26 -13.88 -7.09
CA VAL A 155 18.70 -13.74 -6.90
C VAL A 155 19.06 -12.26 -7.03
N PHE A 156 19.76 -11.72 -6.04
CA PHE A 156 20.29 -10.36 -6.01
C PHE A 156 21.81 -10.43 -5.96
N SER A 157 22.49 -10.01 -7.02
CA SER A 157 23.94 -10.17 -7.12
C SER A 157 24.65 -8.94 -7.68
N GLU A 158 25.78 -8.53 -7.10
CA GLU A 158 26.63 -7.48 -7.69
C GLU A 158 25.94 -6.10 -7.83
N ASN A 159 24.93 -5.85 -6.99
CA ASN A 159 24.25 -4.55 -6.91
C ASN A 159 25.07 -3.59 -6.03
N ALA A 160 25.35 -2.40 -6.54
CA ALA A 160 26.33 -1.51 -5.92
C ALA A 160 25.87 -0.93 -4.57
N ALA A 161 24.55 -0.78 -4.35
CA ALA A 161 24.00 -0.43 -3.05
C ALA A 161 23.48 -1.68 -2.33
N ASN A 162 22.24 -2.10 -2.58
CA ASN A 162 21.60 -3.18 -1.81
C ASN A 162 21.04 -4.27 -2.73
N GLY A 163 20.78 -5.46 -2.20
CA GLY A 163 19.89 -6.39 -2.89
C GLY A 163 18.46 -5.84 -2.90
N ILE A 164 17.88 -5.71 -1.70
CA ILE A 164 16.60 -5.06 -1.46
C ILE A 164 16.77 -3.88 -0.50
N ALA A 165 16.10 -2.77 -0.80
CA ALA A 165 15.81 -1.74 0.18
C ALA A 165 14.31 -1.64 0.42
N ILE A 166 13.91 -1.63 1.68
CA ILE A 166 12.52 -1.44 2.11
C ILE A 166 12.45 -0.36 3.17
N ALA A 167 11.68 0.68 2.90
CA ALA A 167 11.64 1.90 3.67
C ALA A 167 10.21 2.39 3.91
N LYS A 168 10.07 3.49 4.66
CA LYS A 168 8.80 4.06 5.10
C LYS A 168 7.99 3.02 5.88
N ASN A 169 6.69 2.94 5.64
CA ASN A 169 5.76 2.03 6.31
C ASN A 169 5.66 0.67 5.60
N SER A 170 6.55 0.41 4.64
CA SER A 170 6.45 -0.75 3.78
C SER A 170 6.53 -2.04 4.59
N LYS A 171 5.68 -2.97 4.18
CA LYS A 171 5.61 -4.35 4.64
C LYS A 171 6.01 -5.24 3.47
N GLY A 172 5.72 -6.52 3.58
CA GLY A 172 5.90 -7.47 2.49
C GLY A 172 6.48 -8.77 3.01
N GLN A 173 6.47 -9.74 2.12
CA GLN A 173 7.05 -11.05 2.33
C GLN A 173 8.29 -11.16 1.46
N ILE A 174 9.45 -11.27 2.09
CA ILE A 174 10.73 -11.48 1.41
C ILE A 174 11.14 -12.89 1.78
N GLN A 175 10.94 -13.81 0.84
CA GLN A 175 11.08 -15.25 1.09
C GLN A 175 11.94 -15.97 0.06
N ASP A 176 12.77 -16.91 0.51
CA ASP A 176 13.56 -17.80 -0.35
C ASP A 176 14.49 -17.06 -1.34
N ASN A 177 14.86 -15.81 -1.04
CA ASN A 177 15.74 -15.04 -1.91
C ASN A 177 17.22 -15.26 -1.55
N THR A 178 18.08 -15.08 -2.53
CA THR A 178 19.53 -15.20 -2.42
C THR A 178 20.19 -13.85 -2.68
N PHE A 179 21.09 -13.42 -1.81
CA PHE A 179 21.75 -12.11 -1.86
C PHE A 179 23.26 -12.29 -1.75
N SER A 180 24.00 -11.83 -2.76
CA SER A 180 25.47 -11.95 -2.77
C SER A 180 26.17 -10.77 -3.42
N LYS A 181 27.36 -10.40 -2.91
CA LYS A 181 28.21 -9.35 -3.51
C LYS A 181 27.49 -8.00 -3.67
N THR A 182 26.62 -7.66 -2.74
CA THR A 182 25.99 -6.33 -2.66
C THR A 182 26.59 -5.52 -1.52
N GLY A 183 26.29 -4.22 -1.44
CA GLY A 183 26.60 -3.43 -0.25
C GLY A 183 25.85 -3.98 0.97
N PHE A 184 24.52 -3.89 0.98
CA PHE A 184 23.70 -4.62 1.95
C PHE A 184 22.84 -5.67 1.26
N GLY A 185 22.80 -6.89 1.78
CA GLY A 185 21.86 -7.89 1.25
C GLY A 185 20.42 -7.36 1.31
N ILE A 186 19.99 -7.00 2.51
CA ILE A 186 18.67 -6.39 2.76
C ILE A 186 18.83 -5.18 3.67
N ALA A 187 18.28 -4.04 3.25
CA ALA A 187 18.19 -2.83 4.07
C ALA A 187 16.73 -2.57 4.45
N VAL A 188 16.43 -2.53 5.75
CA VAL A 188 15.11 -2.19 6.32
C VAL A 188 15.25 -0.89 7.10
N SER A 189 14.47 0.14 6.74
CA SER A 189 14.59 1.47 7.36
C SER A 189 13.25 2.12 7.69
N ASP A 190 13.30 3.31 8.29
CA ASP A 190 12.15 4.08 8.76
C ASP A 190 11.25 3.27 9.71
N THR A 191 10.03 2.93 9.33
CA THR A 191 9.05 2.19 10.14
C THR A 191 8.70 0.85 9.48
N ALA A 192 9.53 0.39 8.54
CA ALA A 192 9.25 -0.79 7.74
C ALA A 192 9.21 -2.04 8.63
N SER A 193 8.30 -2.95 8.29
CA SER A 193 8.03 -4.17 9.08
C SER A 193 7.77 -5.39 8.18
N PRO A 194 8.69 -5.73 7.26
CA PRO A 194 8.56 -6.94 6.45
C PRO A 194 8.74 -8.22 7.27
N LEU A 195 8.21 -9.31 6.73
CA LEU A 195 8.63 -10.66 7.09
C LEU A 195 9.81 -11.07 6.20
N LEU A 196 10.95 -11.35 6.82
CA LEU A 196 12.12 -11.94 6.18
C LEU A 196 12.16 -13.42 6.57
N ARG A 197 11.96 -14.32 5.61
CA ARG A 197 11.90 -15.75 5.89
C ARG A 197 12.71 -16.59 4.90
N ASP A 198 13.47 -17.56 5.39
CA ASP A 198 14.21 -18.53 4.56
C ASP A 198 15.16 -17.89 3.51
N ASN A 199 15.66 -16.67 3.75
CA ASN A 199 16.58 -16.01 2.83
C ASN A 199 18.03 -16.40 3.08
N LYS A 200 18.85 -16.41 2.01
CA LYS A 200 20.30 -16.63 2.06
C LYS A 200 21.05 -15.35 1.73
N VAL A 201 21.79 -14.81 2.69
CA VAL A 201 22.46 -13.52 2.61
C VAL A 201 23.95 -13.68 2.91
N TYR A 202 24.78 -13.75 1.85
CA TYR A 202 26.20 -14.06 2.00
C TYR A 202 27.12 -13.23 1.12
N GLU A 203 28.39 -13.07 1.50
CA GLU A 203 29.39 -12.32 0.72
C GLU A 203 28.97 -10.87 0.36
N ASN A 204 28.12 -10.26 1.18
CA ASN A 204 27.79 -8.84 1.05
C ASN A 204 28.72 -8.03 1.96
N ARG A 205 28.79 -6.70 1.81
CA ARG A 205 29.46 -5.87 2.82
C ARG A 205 28.78 -6.05 4.17
N SER A 206 27.44 -5.99 4.25
CA SER A 206 26.68 -6.42 5.43
C SER A 206 25.46 -7.24 5.02
N GLY A 207 25.02 -8.15 5.88
CA GLY A 207 23.88 -9.01 5.60
C GLY A 207 22.56 -8.26 5.61
N VAL A 208 21.96 -8.11 6.80
CA VAL A 208 20.71 -7.36 7.00
C VAL A 208 20.96 -6.13 7.86
N VAL A 209 20.67 -4.95 7.33
CA VAL A 209 20.81 -3.68 8.06
C VAL A 209 19.43 -3.12 8.37
N ILE A 210 19.17 -2.89 9.65
CA ILE A 210 17.87 -2.51 10.20
C ILE A 210 18.03 -1.19 10.95
N SER A 211 17.34 -0.15 10.51
CA SER A 211 17.55 1.22 11.00
C SER A 211 16.26 1.99 11.23
N GLY A 212 16.35 3.18 11.83
CA GLY A 212 15.19 4.03 12.13
C GLY A 212 14.41 3.49 13.32
N SER A 213 13.13 3.21 13.12
CA SER A 213 12.22 2.54 14.06
C SER A 213 11.64 1.25 13.45
N ALA A 214 12.37 0.64 12.51
CA ALA A 214 11.93 -0.54 11.79
C ALA A 214 11.73 -1.74 12.72
N ARG A 215 10.74 -2.57 12.39
CA ARG A 215 10.34 -3.75 13.16
C ARG A 215 10.11 -4.95 12.25
N PRO A 216 11.11 -5.41 11.48
CA PRO A 216 10.97 -6.63 10.69
C PRO A 216 10.90 -7.87 11.58
N VAL A 217 10.30 -8.92 11.07
CA VAL A 217 10.32 -10.26 11.67
C VAL A 217 11.27 -11.13 10.86
N LEU A 218 12.26 -11.73 11.51
CA LEU A 218 13.26 -12.56 10.86
C LEU A 218 13.12 -14.01 11.30
N ARG A 219 12.84 -14.91 10.35
CA ARG A 219 12.73 -16.35 10.59
C ARG A 219 13.57 -17.17 9.63
N ASN A 220 14.35 -18.10 10.15
CA ASN A 220 15.10 -19.08 9.36
C ASN A 220 16.01 -18.48 8.28
N ASN A 221 16.47 -17.24 8.45
CA ASN A 221 17.40 -16.63 7.50
C ASN A 221 18.82 -17.11 7.78
N VAL A 222 19.63 -17.20 6.73
CA VAL A 222 21.05 -17.52 6.80
C VAL A 222 21.83 -16.26 6.40
N CYS A 223 22.55 -15.65 7.34
CA CYS A 223 23.43 -14.51 7.10
C CYS A 223 24.87 -14.89 7.43
N GLU A 224 25.66 -15.23 6.42
CA GLU A 224 26.98 -15.82 6.60
C GLU A 224 28.03 -15.20 5.70
N ASN A 225 29.29 -15.19 6.13
CA ASN A 225 30.43 -14.77 5.29
C ASN A 225 30.27 -13.34 4.71
N ASN A 226 29.56 -12.44 5.41
CA ASN A 226 29.53 -11.02 5.05
C ASN A 226 30.77 -10.33 5.60
N THR A 227 31.28 -9.33 4.88
CA THR A 227 32.57 -8.68 5.20
C THR A 227 32.53 -7.92 6.54
N ASP A 228 31.42 -7.25 6.83
CA ASP A 228 31.17 -6.58 8.11
C ASP A 228 30.30 -7.49 9.00
N ASP A 229 28.98 -7.28 9.02
CA ASP A 229 28.10 -7.94 9.99
C ASP A 229 27.04 -8.83 9.33
N GLY A 230 26.57 -9.84 10.07
CA GLY A 230 25.42 -10.65 9.68
C GLY A 230 24.11 -9.85 9.78
N ILE A 231 23.82 -9.31 10.97
CA ILE A 231 22.73 -8.35 11.21
C ILE A 231 23.26 -7.13 11.95
N THR A 232 22.90 -5.94 11.47
CA THR A 232 23.16 -4.66 12.13
C THR A 232 21.85 -3.96 12.46
N VAL A 233 21.64 -3.56 13.72
CA VAL A 233 20.44 -2.86 14.20
C VAL A 233 20.83 -1.49 14.72
N ILE A 234 20.19 -0.42 14.23
CA ILE A 234 20.60 0.97 14.46
C ILE A 234 19.40 1.83 14.89
N GLY A 235 19.66 2.85 15.72
CA GLY A 235 18.68 3.86 16.09
C GLY A 235 17.68 3.35 17.12
N THR A 236 16.40 3.33 16.80
CA THR A 236 15.31 2.81 17.65
C THR A 236 14.65 1.56 17.07
N ALA A 237 15.31 0.92 16.09
CA ALA A 237 14.82 -0.31 15.50
C ALA A 237 14.70 -1.41 16.55
N LEU A 238 13.74 -2.32 16.34
CA LEU A 238 13.48 -3.45 17.22
C LEU A 238 13.00 -4.63 16.37
N PRO A 239 13.92 -5.31 15.68
CA PRO A 239 13.57 -6.50 14.94
C PRO A 239 13.17 -7.63 15.89
N ASP A 240 12.18 -8.41 15.46
CA ASP A 240 11.89 -9.70 16.07
C ASP A 240 12.81 -10.74 15.41
N ILE A 241 13.92 -11.05 16.09
CA ILE A 241 14.83 -12.14 15.71
C ILE A 241 14.55 -13.43 16.49
N GLY A 242 13.42 -13.53 17.20
CA GLY A 242 13.03 -14.71 17.98
C GLY A 242 12.52 -14.36 19.38
N SER A 243 11.57 -15.15 19.87
CA SER A 243 11.04 -15.09 21.23
C SER A 243 10.88 -16.50 21.81
N THR A 244 10.62 -16.61 23.11
CA THR A 244 10.43 -17.89 23.82
C THR A 244 9.35 -18.78 23.21
N ASN A 245 8.27 -18.16 22.70
CA ASN A 245 7.14 -18.86 22.08
C ASN A 245 7.29 -19.00 20.56
N ASN A 246 8.17 -18.22 19.93
CA ASN A 246 8.37 -18.23 18.48
C ASN A 246 9.87 -18.05 18.18
N PRO A 247 10.66 -19.14 18.22
CA PRO A 247 12.09 -19.11 17.98
C PRO A 247 12.43 -18.53 16.61
N GLY A 248 13.55 -17.82 16.52
CA GLY A 248 13.99 -17.17 15.30
C GLY A 248 14.45 -18.14 14.22
N GLY A 249 15.20 -19.19 14.59
CA GLY A 249 15.76 -20.16 13.65
C GLY A 249 16.83 -19.57 12.72
N ASN A 250 17.27 -18.33 12.94
CA ASN A 250 18.23 -17.67 12.07
C ASN A 250 19.65 -18.21 12.31
N THR A 251 20.44 -18.32 11.25
CA THR A 251 21.87 -18.69 11.32
C THR A 251 22.71 -17.47 10.94
N LEU A 252 23.44 -16.91 11.92
CA LEU A 252 24.32 -15.76 11.76
C LEU A 252 25.73 -16.21 12.15
N GLN A 253 26.57 -16.52 11.17
CA GLN A 253 27.88 -17.12 11.43
C GLN A 253 28.94 -16.65 10.43
N ASN A 254 30.20 -16.68 10.85
CA ASN A 254 31.35 -16.41 10.00
C ASN A 254 31.33 -15.01 9.35
N ASN A 255 30.66 -14.03 9.99
CA ASN A 255 30.71 -12.64 9.53
C ASN A 255 32.00 -11.97 10.04
N GLY A 256 32.54 -11.06 9.23
CA GLY A 256 33.88 -10.51 9.44
C GLY A 256 34.04 -9.78 10.77
N LYS A 257 33.14 -8.84 11.08
CA LYS A 257 33.09 -8.08 12.32
C LYS A 257 32.20 -8.78 13.35
N PHE A 258 30.87 -8.70 13.21
CA PHE A 258 29.92 -9.27 14.16
C PHE A 258 28.87 -10.16 13.47
N ASP A 259 28.46 -11.24 14.12
CA ASP A 259 27.28 -12.00 13.66
C ASP A 259 25.99 -11.20 13.94
N LEU A 260 25.95 -10.49 15.07
CA LEU A 260 24.89 -9.55 15.41
C LEU A 260 25.46 -8.30 16.10
N GLN A 261 25.23 -7.13 15.48
CA GLN A 261 25.53 -5.83 16.06
C GLN A 261 24.24 -5.11 16.44
N ASN A 262 24.00 -4.91 17.73
CA ASN A 262 22.94 -4.04 18.24
C ASN A 262 23.50 -2.65 18.60
N ALA A 263 23.49 -1.73 17.64
CA ALA A 263 23.77 -0.31 17.83
C ALA A 263 22.49 0.53 18.05
N SER A 264 21.37 -0.10 18.39
CA SER A 264 20.12 0.58 18.73
C SER A 264 20.03 0.91 20.22
N SER A 265 19.10 1.79 20.57
CA SER A 265 18.78 2.11 21.97
C SER A 265 17.96 1.01 22.66
N ASN A 266 17.44 0.02 21.93
CA ASN A 266 16.60 -1.03 22.49
C ASN A 266 17.41 -2.26 22.85
N LYS A 267 16.99 -2.98 23.89
CA LYS A 267 17.47 -4.34 24.15
C LYS A 267 16.85 -5.29 23.13
N LEU A 268 17.68 -6.10 22.48
CA LEU A 268 17.20 -7.21 21.65
C LEU A 268 17.13 -8.49 22.47
N VAL A 269 16.16 -9.32 22.14
CA VAL A 269 16.07 -10.68 22.66
C VAL A 269 16.33 -11.64 21.50
N SER A 270 17.22 -12.59 21.69
CA SER A 270 17.56 -13.62 20.72
C SER A 270 17.21 -14.99 21.29
N VAL A 271 16.26 -15.68 20.63
CA VAL A 271 15.83 -17.03 21.01
C VAL A 271 15.88 -17.96 19.81
N GLY A 272 16.54 -19.11 19.98
CA GLY A 272 16.61 -20.17 18.97
C GLY A 272 17.36 -19.80 17.69
N ASN A 273 18.34 -18.90 17.78
CA ASN A 273 19.24 -18.55 16.67
C ASN A 273 20.61 -19.20 16.85
N LYS A 274 21.22 -19.61 15.74
CA LYS A 274 22.61 -20.08 15.69
C LYS A 274 23.53 -18.88 15.49
N ILE A 275 24.12 -18.39 16.58
CA ILE A 275 24.95 -17.17 16.60
C ILE A 275 26.20 -17.46 17.44
N ASN A 276 27.38 -17.05 16.98
CA ASN A 276 28.56 -17.05 17.85
C ASN A 276 28.47 -15.86 18.81
N THR A 277 28.21 -16.10 20.10
CA THR A 277 28.00 -15.04 21.10
C THR A 277 29.23 -14.15 21.33
N SER A 278 30.45 -14.64 21.04
CA SER A 278 31.67 -13.82 21.07
C SER A 278 31.74 -12.80 19.92
N LYS A 279 30.93 -13.01 18.88
CA LYS A 279 30.75 -12.13 17.72
C LYS A 279 29.49 -11.29 17.84
N VAL A 280 28.99 -11.06 19.06
CA VAL A 280 27.82 -10.21 19.31
C VAL A 280 28.23 -8.97 20.07
N THR A 281 27.72 -7.81 19.67
CA THR A 281 27.98 -6.53 20.35
C THR A 281 26.69 -5.74 20.57
N GLY A 282 26.67 -4.94 21.64
CA GLY A 282 25.50 -4.17 22.06
C GLY A 282 24.57 -4.91 23.03
N ASN A 283 23.44 -4.28 23.35
CA ASN A 283 22.50 -4.77 24.36
C ASN A 283 21.64 -5.92 23.82
N VAL A 284 22.11 -7.16 23.92
CA VAL A 284 21.42 -8.37 23.45
C VAL A 284 21.30 -9.38 24.58
N GLU A 285 20.08 -9.82 24.83
CA GLU A 285 19.76 -10.90 25.76
C GLU A 285 19.56 -12.21 24.98
N PHE A 286 20.24 -13.27 25.42
CA PHE A 286 20.02 -14.62 24.92
C PHE A 286 19.11 -15.35 25.90
N ALA A 287 17.99 -15.85 25.40
CA ALA A 287 17.06 -16.63 26.20
C ALA A 287 16.83 -18.01 25.59
N ASP A 288 16.60 -18.99 26.45
CA ASP A 288 16.29 -20.35 26.04
C ASP A 288 14.86 -20.43 25.49
N SER A 289 14.68 -21.30 24.50
CA SER A 289 13.35 -21.61 23.95
C SER A 289 12.58 -22.42 24.99
N SER A 290 11.46 -21.91 25.49
CA SER A 290 10.61 -22.62 26.44
C SER A 290 9.52 -23.44 25.76
N VAL A 291 9.73 -23.87 24.50
CA VAL A 291 8.75 -24.72 23.81
C VAL A 291 8.57 -25.99 24.66
N PRO A 292 7.40 -26.23 25.27
CA PRO A 292 7.14 -27.49 25.92
C PRO A 292 7.28 -28.56 24.84
N THR A 293 8.12 -29.56 25.09
CA THR A 293 8.14 -30.78 24.28
C THR A 293 6.69 -31.24 24.13
N PRO A 294 6.15 -31.38 22.89
CA PRO A 294 4.82 -31.96 22.75
C PRO A 294 4.87 -33.32 23.44
N THR A 295 4.03 -33.50 24.46
CA THR A 295 3.79 -34.81 25.07
C THR A 295 3.46 -35.76 23.92
N PRO A 296 4.15 -36.92 23.80
CA PRO A 296 3.88 -37.85 22.72
C PRO A 296 2.40 -38.23 22.78
N THR A 297 1.64 -37.83 21.77
CA THR A 297 0.31 -38.38 21.53
C THR A 297 0.47 -39.89 21.35
N PRO A 298 -0.29 -40.73 22.07
CA PRO A 298 -0.14 -42.17 22.00
C PRO A 298 -0.29 -42.66 20.55
N THR A 299 0.65 -43.50 20.15
CA THR A 299 0.70 -44.20 18.86
C THR A 299 -0.64 -44.90 18.58
N PRO A 300 -1.31 -44.63 17.45
CA PRO A 300 -2.43 -45.46 17.02
C PRO A 300 -1.92 -46.87 16.72
N ALA A 301 -2.66 -47.88 17.20
CA ALA A 301 -2.39 -49.30 16.98
C ALA A 301 -2.28 -49.64 15.47
N PRO A 302 -1.49 -50.66 15.09
CA PRO A 302 -1.23 -50.99 13.69
C PRO A 302 -2.50 -51.48 12.99
N THR A 303 -2.89 -50.79 11.92
CA THR A 303 -3.91 -51.25 10.97
C THR A 303 -3.31 -52.35 10.07
N PRO A 304 -3.99 -53.49 9.84
CA PRO A 304 -3.45 -54.60 9.05
C PRO A 304 -3.23 -54.23 7.58
N THR A 305 -2.18 -54.83 7.01
CA THR A 305 -1.70 -54.68 5.64
C THR A 305 -2.77 -55.05 4.60
N PRO A 306 -3.04 -54.21 3.58
CA PRO A 306 -3.89 -54.61 2.46
C PRO A 306 -3.14 -55.52 1.48
N THR A 307 -3.80 -56.61 1.12
CA THR A 307 -3.47 -57.55 0.02
C THR A 307 -3.53 -56.84 -1.34
N PRO A 308 -2.69 -57.19 -2.34
CA PRO A 308 -2.69 -56.52 -3.64
C PRO A 308 -3.98 -56.78 -4.44
N THR A 309 -4.65 -55.70 -4.83
CA THR A 309 -5.81 -55.68 -5.74
C THR A 309 -5.33 -55.59 -7.20
N PRO A 310 -5.94 -56.35 -8.15
CA PRO A 310 -5.51 -56.40 -9.54
C PRO A 310 -5.79 -55.10 -10.32
N ALA A 311 -5.08 -54.94 -11.44
CA ALA A 311 -5.02 -53.75 -12.28
C ALA A 311 -6.41 -53.29 -12.81
N PRO A 312 -6.65 -51.97 -12.91
CA PRO A 312 -7.94 -51.45 -13.36
C PRO A 312 -8.11 -51.49 -14.88
N THR A 313 -9.31 -51.88 -15.29
CA THR A 313 -9.87 -51.67 -16.64
C THR A 313 -10.36 -50.20 -16.75
N PRO A 314 -10.27 -49.53 -17.91
CA PRO A 314 -10.65 -48.11 -18.03
C PRO A 314 -12.16 -47.89 -17.94
N THR A 315 -12.58 -46.91 -17.13
CA THR A 315 -13.96 -46.44 -16.95
C THR A 315 -14.09 -44.99 -17.49
N PRO A 316 -15.28 -44.56 -17.95
CA PRO A 316 -15.45 -43.42 -18.84
C PRO A 316 -15.46 -42.06 -18.12
N ILE A 317 -15.25 -41.00 -18.91
CA ILE A 317 -15.12 -39.59 -18.50
C ILE A 317 -16.45 -39.05 -17.92
N PRO A 318 -16.45 -38.46 -16.70
CA PRO A 318 -17.60 -37.74 -16.16
C PRO A 318 -17.66 -36.26 -16.60
N THR A 319 -18.89 -35.79 -16.80
CA THR A 319 -19.31 -34.41 -17.11
C THR A 319 -19.13 -33.47 -15.88
N PRO A 320 -18.79 -32.18 -16.05
CA PRO A 320 -18.46 -31.29 -14.93
C PRO A 320 -19.67 -30.79 -14.13
N THR A 321 -19.53 -30.79 -12.80
CA THR A 321 -20.42 -30.19 -11.79
C THR A 321 -20.06 -28.71 -11.56
N PRO A 322 -21.02 -27.79 -11.37
CA PRO A 322 -20.74 -26.37 -11.17
C PRO A 322 -20.10 -26.06 -9.80
N THR A 323 -19.12 -25.15 -9.85
CA THR A 323 -18.28 -24.69 -8.73
C THR A 323 -19.04 -23.78 -7.75
N PRO A 324 -18.82 -23.88 -6.41
CA PRO A 324 -19.42 -22.99 -5.43
C PRO A 324 -18.89 -21.55 -5.54
N THR A 325 -19.82 -20.59 -5.36
CA THR A 325 -19.57 -19.14 -5.33
C THR A 325 -18.62 -18.75 -4.18
N PRO A 326 -17.54 -17.99 -4.43
CA PRO A 326 -16.63 -17.54 -3.38
C PRO A 326 -17.28 -16.48 -2.46
N ALA A 327 -17.06 -16.64 -1.16
CA ALA A 327 -17.36 -15.62 -0.15
C ALA A 327 -16.45 -14.38 -0.33
N PRO A 328 -16.92 -13.16 0.00
CA PRO A 328 -16.15 -11.94 -0.24
C PRO A 328 -14.90 -11.87 0.66
N THR A 329 -13.76 -11.57 0.04
CA THR A 329 -12.47 -11.32 0.70
C THR A 329 -12.53 -10.04 1.55
N PRO A 330 -12.06 -10.05 2.83
CA PRO A 330 -12.13 -8.88 3.69
C PRO A 330 -11.20 -7.76 3.19
N THR A 331 -11.76 -6.56 3.07
CA THR A 331 -11.07 -5.32 2.68
C THR A 331 -9.98 -4.97 3.70
N PRO A 332 -8.72 -4.72 3.28
CA PRO A 332 -7.66 -4.29 4.20
C PRO A 332 -8.05 -2.94 4.81
N THR A 333 -8.25 -2.92 6.12
CA THR A 333 -8.69 -1.73 6.85
C THR A 333 -7.46 -0.91 7.21
N ILE A 334 -7.35 0.31 6.67
CA ILE A 334 -6.32 1.29 7.06
C ILE A 334 -6.59 1.66 8.52
N GLU A 335 -5.74 1.20 9.45
CA GLU A 335 -5.79 1.54 10.87
C GLU A 335 -5.13 2.91 11.09
N LEU A 336 -5.95 3.90 11.46
CA LEU A 336 -5.53 5.26 11.77
C LEU A 336 -5.27 5.40 13.28
N THR A 337 -4.09 5.88 13.65
CA THR A 337 -3.54 5.77 15.02
C THR A 337 -4.13 6.76 16.02
N ASP A 338 -4.61 7.91 15.54
CA ASP A 338 -5.11 9.02 16.36
C ASP A 338 -6.64 9.04 16.49
N ILE A 339 -7.32 8.02 15.96
CA ILE A 339 -8.78 7.89 16.06
C ILE A 339 -9.23 6.71 16.91
N THR A 340 -8.31 5.94 17.50
CA THR A 340 -8.63 4.74 18.29
C THR A 340 -9.59 5.04 19.44
N ASN A 341 -9.38 6.16 20.14
CA ASN A 341 -10.23 6.63 21.25
C ASN A 341 -10.93 7.95 20.94
N HIS A 342 -11.04 8.32 19.66
CA HIS A 342 -11.64 9.59 19.24
C HIS A 342 -13.15 9.41 18.96
N TRP A 343 -13.99 10.37 19.37
CA TRP A 343 -15.46 10.29 19.25
C TRP A 343 -15.96 10.08 17.81
N ALA A 344 -15.23 10.62 16.83
CA ALA A 344 -15.52 10.45 15.40
C ALA A 344 -14.92 9.18 14.78
N GLY A 345 -14.17 8.38 15.54
CA GLY A 345 -13.33 7.30 15.01
C GLY A 345 -14.11 6.23 14.24
N GLY A 346 -15.33 5.90 14.67
CA GLY A 346 -16.21 4.97 13.96
C GLY A 346 -16.55 5.44 12.55
N PHE A 347 -17.02 6.69 12.41
CA PHE A 347 -17.36 7.30 11.13
C PHE A 347 -16.15 7.44 10.21
N ILE A 348 -15.02 7.89 10.77
CA ILE A 348 -13.78 8.06 10.00
C ILE A 348 -13.34 6.71 9.44
N ARG A 349 -13.37 5.63 10.24
CA ARG A 349 -13.05 4.28 9.77
C ARG A 349 -13.94 3.83 8.62
N GLU A 350 -15.24 4.07 8.68
CA GLU A 350 -16.14 3.72 7.58
C GLU A 350 -15.89 4.55 6.32
N LEU A 351 -15.69 5.86 6.46
CA LEU A 351 -15.34 6.70 5.30
C LEU A 351 -14.00 6.31 4.67
N VAL A 352 -13.05 5.81 5.47
CA VAL A 352 -11.79 5.25 4.97
C VAL A 352 -12.02 3.94 4.21
N LYS A 353 -12.85 3.03 4.73
CA LYS A 353 -13.23 1.78 4.02
C LYS A 353 -13.89 2.08 2.68
N LEU A 354 -14.71 3.11 2.61
CA LEU A 354 -15.37 3.58 1.38
C LEU A 354 -14.42 4.34 0.43
N GLY A 355 -13.18 4.60 0.85
CA GLY A 355 -12.20 5.39 0.10
C GLY A 355 -12.60 6.86 -0.07
N ILE A 356 -13.48 7.38 0.79
CA ILE A 356 -14.00 8.76 0.74
C ILE A 356 -13.03 9.73 1.44
N VAL A 357 -12.50 9.32 2.59
CA VAL A 357 -11.44 10.06 3.30
C VAL A 357 -10.21 9.19 3.43
N ASN A 358 -9.04 9.84 3.54
CA ASN A 358 -7.78 9.17 3.85
C ASN A 358 -7.13 9.85 5.05
N GLY A 359 -6.31 9.09 5.78
CA GLY A 359 -5.38 9.63 6.75
C GLY A 359 -4.21 10.37 6.08
N PHE A 360 -3.45 11.05 6.91
CA PHE A 360 -2.15 11.59 6.57
C PHE A 360 -1.10 10.47 6.54
N PRO A 361 0.04 10.71 5.88
CA PRO A 361 1.13 9.73 5.79
C PRO A 361 1.70 9.27 7.14
N ASP A 362 1.49 10.03 8.21
CA ASP A 362 1.86 9.72 9.60
C ASP A 362 0.85 8.77 10.31
N ARG A 363 -0.07 8.15 9.54
CA ARG A 363 -1.18 7.30 10.02
C ARG A 363 -2.19 8.01 10.91
N THR A 364 -2.13 9.33 10.98
CA THR A 364 -3.12 10.13 11.69
C THR A 364 -4.23 10.55 10.74
N PHE A 365 -5.45 10.73 11.21
CA PHE A 365 -6.48 11.46 10.50
C PHE A 365 -6.42 12.96 10.80
N LYS A 366 -5.76 13.36 11.88
CA LYS A 366 -5.80 14.68 12.53
C LYS A 366 -7.23 15.16 12.71
N PRO A 367 -8.07 14.41 13.46
CA PRO A 367 -9.49 14.70 13.59
C PRO A 367 -9.77 16.11 14.12
N ASP A 368 -8.89 16.65 14.96
CA ASP A 368 -9.03 17.98 15.56
C ASP A 368 -8.43 19.12 14.72
N ALA A 369 -7.70 18.81 13.66
CA ALA A 369 -7.21 19.83 12.75
C ALA A 369 -8.34 20.41 11.90
N THR A 370 -8.25 21.67 11.52
CA THR A 370 -9.21 22.33 10.64
C THR A 370 -9.06 21.86 9.18
N MET A 371 -10.11 22.02 8.38
CA MET A 371 -10.13 21.65 6.96
C MET A 371 -10.26 22.87 6.06
N THR A 372 -9.44 22.95 5.01
CA THR A 372 -9.55 24.04 4.02
C THR A 372 -10.72 23.81 3.06
N ARG A 373 -11.22 24.88 2.44
CA ARG A 373 -12.28 24.82 1.43
C ARG A 373 -11.91 23.96 0.22
N ALA A 374 -10.64 23.94 -0.20
CA ALA A 374 -10.17 23.06 -1.26
C ALA A 374 -10.17 21.57 -0.85
N GLN A 375 -9.75 21.27 0.38
CA GLN A 375 -9.81 19.90 0.91
C GLN A 375 -11.26 19.41 1.03
N TYR A 376 -12.17 20.30 1.47
CA TYR A 376 -13.59 19.99 1.53
C TYR A 376 -14.22 19.77 0.15
N ALA A 377 -13.85 20.56 -0.87
CA ALA A 377 -14.30 20.33 -2.24
C ALA A 377 -13.87 18.94 -2.76
N ALA A 378 -12.62 18.54 -2.51
CA ALA A 378 -12.14 17.21 -2.86
C ALA A 378 -12.92 16.09 -2.16
N LEU A 379 -13.23 16.29 -0.86
CA LEU A 379 -14.05 15.36 -0.09
C LEU A 379 -15.45 15.20 -0.66
N LEU A 380 -16.12 16.30 -1.00
CA LEU A 380 -17.47 16.29 -1.58
C LEU A 380 -17.51 15.58 -2.93
N VAL A 381 -16.52 15.84 -3.80
CA VAL A 381 -16.42 15.15 -5.10
C VAL A 381 -16.24 13.66 -4.91
N LYS A 382 -15.38 13.25 -3.97
CA LYS A 382 -15.15 11.83 -3.68
C LYS A 382 -16.38 11.16 -3.06
N ALA A 383 -17.08 11.86 -2.17
CA ALA A 383 -18.26 11.33 -1.49
C ALA A 383 -19.46 11.23 -2.43
N PHE A 384 -19.78 12.28 -3.19
CA PHE A 384 -21.06 12.44 -3.87
C PHE A 384 -21.00 12.45 -5.40
N ASN A 385 -19.80 12.55 -6.00
CA ASN A 385 -19.60 12.72 -7.44
C ASN A 385 -20.61 13.70 -8.08
N PRO A 386 -20.63 14.97 -7.66
CA PRO A 386 -21.74 15.86 -7.96
C PRO A 386 -21.96 16.08 -9.47
N PRO A 387 -23.22 16.08 -9.94
CA PRO A 387 -23.56 16.34 -11.34
C PRO A 387 -23.39 17.84 -11.68
N SER A 388 -23.23 18.14 -12.97
CA SER A 388 -23.02 19.53 -13.42
C SER A 388 -24.34 20.28 -13.60
N ASN A 389 -24.78 21.03 -12.59
CA ASN A 389 -26.05 21.78 -12.57
C ASN A 389 -25.86 23.32 -12.72
N ARG A 390 -24.63 23.81 -12.71
CA ARG A 390 -24.29 25.24 -12.93
C ARG A 390 -23.28 25.38 -14.07
N PRO A 391 -23.25 26.52 -14.78
CA PRO A 391 -22.19 26.81 -15.75
C PRO A 391 -20.80 26.83 -15.09
N VAL A 392 -19.74 26.67 -15.88
CA VAL A 392 -18.36 26.78 -15.39
C VAL A 392 -18.08 28.21 -14.93
N VAL A 393 -17.28 28.37 -13.86
CA VAL A 393 -16.89 29.68 -13.32
C VAL A 393 -15.38 29.77 -13.19
N LYS A 394 -14.80 30.93 -13.50
CA LYS A 394 -13.37 31.17 -13.32
C LYS A 394 -13.14 32.03 -12.09
N PHE A 395 -12.77 31.39 -10.98
CA PHE A 395 -12.38 32.10 -9.75
C PHE A 395 -11.01 32.77 -9.92
N LYS A 396 -10.88 34.00 -9.41
CA LYS A 396 -9.65 34.81 -9.53
C LYS A 396 -8.43 34.16 -8.83
N ASP A 397 -8.69 33.43 -7.76
CA ASP A 397 -7.69 32.84 -6.86
C ASP A 397 -7.55 31.31 -7.00
N VAL A 398 -8.07 30.75 -8.09
CA VAL A 398 -7.91 29.33 -8.44
C VAL A 398 -7.26 29.22 -9.83
N PRO A 399 -5.91 29.21 -9.90
CA PRO A 399 -5.19 29.01 -11.16
C PRO A 399 -5.52 27.65 -11.81
N VAL A 400 -5.43 27.58 -13.15
CA VAL A 400 -5.72 26.36 -13.94
C VAL A 400 -4.87 25.16 -13.48
N GLY A 401 -3.63 25.40 -13.05
CA GLY A 401 -2.72 24.37 -12.51
C GLY A 401 -2.83 24.12 -11.01
N PHE A 402 -3.76 24.75 -10.28
CA PHE A 402 -3.95 24.47 -8.86
C PHE A 402 -4.49 23.05 -8.66
N TRP A 403 -3.92 22.30 -7.72
CA TRP A 403 -4.24 20.87 -7.52
C TRP A 403 -5.74 20.58 -7.36
N ALA A 404 -6.49 21.52 -6.77
CA ALA A 404 -7.92 21.36 -6.53
C ALA A 404 -8.80 22.02 -7.60
N SER A 405 -8.25 22.59 -8.68
CA SER A 405 -9.01 23.36 -9.67
C SER A 405 -10.21 22.58 -10.22
N THR A 406 -10.00 21.31 -10.59
CA THR A 406 -11.04 20.44 -11.15
C THR A 406 -12.10 20.08 -10.11
N VAL A 407 -11.70 19.71 -8.89
CA VAL A 407 -12.66 19.30 -7.85
C VAL A 407 -13.43 20.50 -7.27
N ILE A 408 -12.82 21.69 -7.23
CA ILE A 408 -13.48 22.95 -6.89
C ILE A 408 -14.56 23.26 -7.93
N GLN A 409 -14.22 23.13 -9.21
CA GLN A 409 -15.16 23.35 -10.30
C GLN A 409 -16.34 22.38 -10.23
N GLN A 410 -16.09 21.09 -10.02
CA GLN A 410 -17.14 20.09 -9.91
C GLN A 410 -18.04 20.32 -8.68
N ALA A 411 -17.46 20.60 -7.51
CA ALA A 411 -18.23 20.91 -6.30
C ALA A 411 -19.09 22.19 -6.47
N TYR A 412 -18.59 23.18 -7.23
CA TYR A 412 -19.36 24.36 -7.59
C TYR A 412 -20.55 24.03 -8.49
N GLN A 413 -20.31 23.27 -9.56
CA GLN A 413 -21.37 22.92 -10.52
C GLN A 413 -22.44 22.03 -9.91
N GLY A 414 -22.05 21.18 -8.95
CA GLY A 414 -22.96 20.36 -8.17
C GLY A 414 -23.73 21.09 -7.08
N SER A 415 -23.64 22.42 -7.00
CA SER A 415 -24.30 23.24 -5.98
C SER A 415 -23.88 23.02 -4.53
N PHE A 416 -22.87 22.18 -4.27
CA PHE A 416 -22.32 21.98 -2.94
C PHE A 416 -21.55 23.20 -2.46
N LEU A 417 -20.75 23.83 -3.32
CA LEU A 417 -19.94 24.98 -2.94
C LEU A 417 -20.21 26.20 -3.84
N SER A 418 -19.97 27.38 -3.27
CA SER A 418 -20.05 28.66 -3.97
C SER A 418 -18.80 29.48 -3.66
N GLY A 419 -18.45 30.38 -4.58
CA GLY A 419 -17.45 31.43 -4.33
C GLY A 419 -18.03 32.60 -3.54
N PHE A 420 -17.20 33.61 -3.32
CA PHE A 420 -17.56 34.87 -2.69
C PHE A 420 -18.00 35.91 -3.74
N PRO A 421 -18.71 36.99 -3.32
CA PRO A 421 -19.19 38.03 -4.24
C PRO A 421 -18.10 38.73 -5.06
N ASP A 422 -16.85 38.69 -4.62
CA ASP A 422 -15.69 39.28 -5.30
C ASP A 422 -15.09 38.39 -6.42
N ASN A 423 -15.75 37.27 -6.73
CA ASN A 423 -15.33 36.22 -7.66
C ASN A 423 -14.09 35.43 -7.21
N THR A 424 -13.91 35.25 -5.90
CA THR A 424 -12.90 34.35 -5.31
C THR A 424 -13.54 33.06 -4.77
N PHE A 425 -12.73 32.00 -4.63
CA PHE A 425 -13.12 30.77 -3.95
C PHE A 425 -12.52 30.64 -2.54
N ALA A 426 -11.42 31.31 -2.25
CA ALA A 426 -10.58 31.19 -1.06
C ALA A 426 -10.17 29.73 -0.72
N PRO A 427 -9.44 29.02 -1.61
CA PRO A 427 -9.18 27.59 -1.48
C PRO A 427 -8.43 27.18 -0.22
N ASN A 428 -7.55 28.05 0.28
CA ASN A 428 -6.73 27.80 1.47
C ASN A 428 -7.38 28.29 2.78
N LYS A 429 -8.55 28.96 2.71
CA LYS A 429 -9.29 29.37 3.90
C LYS A 429 -9.97 28.15 4.50
N ASN A 430 -9.95 28.04 5.83
CA ASN A 430 -10.69 27.01 6.54
C ASN A 430 -12.20 27.17 6.31
N ILE A 431 -12.91 26.06 6.20
CA ILE A 431 -14.36 26.09 6.07
C ILE A 431 -15.01 26.24 7.45
N GLN A 432 -15.99 27.13 7.56
CA GLN A 432 -16.76 27.30 8.78
C GLN A 432 -17.76 26.16 8.95
N ARG A 433 -18.06 25.81 10.19
CA ARG A 433 -18.98 24.72 10.54
C ARG A 433 -20.36 24.87 9.90
N VAL A 434 -20.93 26.07 9.92
CA VAL A 434 -22.23 26.33 9.26
C VAL A 434 -22.16 26.20 7.74
N GLN A 435 -21.02 26.49 7.13
CA GLN A 435 -20.84 26.38 5.68
C GLN A 435 -20.82 24.91 5.23
N VAL A 436 -20.37 23.99 6.08
CA VAL A 436 -20.46 22.54 5.82
C VAL A 436 -21.93 22.10 5.77
N ILE A 437 -22.75 22.60 6.70
CA ILE A 437 -24.18 22.30 6.78
C ILE A 437 -24.91 22.81 5.54
N VAL A 438 -24.75 24.10 5.23
CA VAL A 438 -25.34 24.75 4.04
C VAL A 438 -24.90 24.03 2.76
N SER A 439 -23.63 23.63 2.68
CA SER A 439 -23.07 22.94 1.53
C SER A 439 -23.74 21.58 1.28
N LEU A 440 -23.89 20.76 2.32
CA LEU A 440 -24.53 19.44 2.21
C LEU A 440 -26.01 19.56 1.86
N VAL A 441 -26.74 20.47 2.52
CA VAL A 441 -28.17 20.70 2.26
C VAL A 441 -28.42 21.13 0.82
N ASN A 442 -27.64 22.10 0.32
CA ASN A 442 -27.80 22.61 -1.03
C ASN A 442 -27.36 21.62 -2.11
N GLY A 443 -26.23 20.94 -1.89
CA GLY A 443 -25.70 19.98 -2.84
C GLY A 443 -26.56 18.73 -3.00
N LEU A 444 -27.25 18.32 -1.92
CA LEU A 444 -28.15 17.17 -1.93
C LEU A 444 -29.62 17.55 -2.20
N GLY A 445 -29.94 18.84 -2.27
CA GLY A 445 -31.29 19.31 -2.54
C GLY A 445 -32.29 18.93 -1.44
N LEU A 446 -31.87 18.97 -0.17
CA LEU A 446 -32.70 18.49 0.94
C LEU A 446 -33.90 19.40 1.21
N SER A 447 -35.07 18.81 1.37
CA SER A 447 -36.32 19.46 1.76
C SER A 447 -36.48 19.54 3.29
N ALA A 448 -37.28 20.51 3.75
CA ALA A 448 -37.69 20.60 5.14
C ALA A 448 -38.98 19.79 5.32
N ASP A 449 -38.87 18.62 5.94
CA ASP A 449 -40.02 17.81 6.35
C ASP A 449 -39.91 17.59 7.86
N GLY A 450 -40.62 18.39 8.67
CA GLY A 450 -40.61 18.24 10.13
C GLY A 450 -40.79 19.53 10.93
N THR A 451 -40.81 19.39 12.26
CA THR A 451 -41.03 20.47 13.25
C THR A 451 -39.73 21.03 13.86
N ALA A 452 -38.56 20.66 13.33
CA ALA A 452 -37.28 21.08 13.88
C ALA A 452 -37.15 22.61 13.98
N SER A 453 -36.48 23.06 15.02
CA SER A 453 -36.22 24.47 15.27
C SER A 453 -34.77 24.70 15.68
N ILE A 454 -34.16 25.77 15.15
CA ILE A 454 -32.84 26.23 15.61
C ILE A 454 -32.83 26.61 17.10
N LYS A 455 -34.00 26.80 17.73
CA LYS A 455 -34.13 27.04 19.18
C LYS A 455 -33.58 25.88 20.02
N THR A 456 -33.32 24.73 19.43
CA THR A 456 -32.60 23.65 20.09
C THR A 456 -31.15 24.01 20.45
N PHE A 457 -30.57 25.05 19.83
CA PHE A 457 -29.21 25.49 20.10
C PHE A 457 -29.17 26.74 20.99
N ASP A 458 -28.35 26.69 22.04
CA ASP A 458 -28.14 27.80 22.97
C ASP A 458 -27.47 28.98 22.26
N ASP A 459 -26.68 28.70 21.23
CA ASP A 459 -25.99 29.70 20.40
C ASP A 459 -26.68 30.00 19.07
N GLN A 460 -27.99 29.73 18.95
CA GLN A 460 -28.77 29.99 17.73
C GLN A 460 -28.65 31.44 17.21
N ALA A 461 -28.42 32.41 18.10
CA ALA A 461 -28.24 33.82 17.73
C ALA A 461 -26.96 34.05 16.90
N LYS A 462 -25.99 33.13 16.94
CA LYS A 462 -24.76 33.17 16.13
C LYS A 462 -24.92 32.56 14.74
N ILE A 463 -26.06 31.94 14.45
CA ILE A 463 -26.35 31.35 13.14
C ILE A 463 -26.65 32.49 12.16
N PRO A 464 -25.85 32.63 11.08
CA PRO A 464 -26.13 33.64 10.07
C PRO A 464 -27.52 33.44 9.45
N ASP A 465 -28.20 34.53 9.12
CA ASP A 465 -29.57 34.47 8.57
C ASP A 465 -29.68 33.59 7.33
N TYR A 466 -28.69 33.65 6.44
CA TYR A 466 -28.64 32.86 5.21
C TYR A 466 -28.57 31.35 5.43
N ALA A 467 -28.27 30.88 6.64
CA ALA A 467 -28.07 29.47 6.94
C ALA A 467 -29.17 28.89 7.83
N LYS A 468 -30.11 29.71 8.32
CA LYS A 468 -31.12 29.27 9.31
C LYS A 468 -31.99 28.14 8.75
N ASP A 469 -32.46 28.29 7.51
CA ASP A 469 -33.33 27.31 6.86
C ASP A 469 -32.58 26.00 6.58
N GLU A 470 -31.31 26.09 6.15
CA GLU A 470 -30.45 24.93 5.93
C GLU A 470 -30.14 24.20 7.23
N VAL A 471 -29.92 24.92 8.33
CA VAL A 471 -29.74 24.30 9.64
C VAL A 471 -31.02 23.56 10.05
N VAL A 472 -32.21 24.13 9.85
CA VAL A 472 -33.47 23.43 10.13
C VAL A 472 -33.60 22.14 9.30
N LYS A 473 -33.33 22.21 7.99
CA LYS A 473 -33.34 21.03 7.10
C LYS A 473 -32.34 19.97 7.58
N ALA A 474 -31.14 20.38 7.97
CA ALA A 474 -30.11 19.48 8.45
C ALA A 474 -30.45 18.84 9.81
N ILE A 475 -31.19 19.51 10.70
CA ILE A 475 -31.74 18.90 11.92
C ILE A 475 -32.76 17.81 11.55
N ASN A 476 -33.73 18.12 10.68
CA ASN A 476 -34.75 17.16 10.25
C ASN A 476 -34.14 15.90 9.61
N LYS A 477 -33.02 16.05 8.89
CA LYS A 477 -32.30 14.94 8.25
C LYS A 477 -31.24 14.29 9.14
N GLY A 478 -31.08 14.71 10.39
CA GLY A 478 -30.09 14.15 11.31
C GLY A 478 -28.64 14.37 10.88
N ILE A 479 -28.36 15.40 10.08
CA ILE A 479 -27.01 15.67 9.53
C ILE A 479 -26.09 16.29 10.58
N ILE A 480 -26.64 17.10 11.49
CA ILE A 480 -25.86 17.85 12.46
C ILE A 480 -25.42 16.94 13.61
N VAL A 481 -24.11 16.88 13.86
CA VAL A 481 -23.53 16.16 15.00
C VAL A 481 -22.73 17.09 15.88
N ASN A 482 -23.14 17.25 17.14
CA ASN A 482 -22.55 18.17 18.10
C ASN A 482 -21.91 17.42 19.27
N TYR A 483 -20.59 17.26 19.23
CA TYR A 483 -19.80 16.67 20.30
C TYR A 483 -19.02 17.73 21.08
N PRO A 484 -18.96 17.66 22.43
CA PRO A 484 -19.75 16.79 23.29
C PRO A 484 -21.13 17.37 23.65
N ASN A 485 -21.39 18.66 23.36
CA ASN A 485 -22.61 19.36 23.76
C ASN A 485 -23.59 19.52 22.58
N LEU A 486 -24.68 18.76 22.62
CA LEU A 486 -25.77 18.77 21.63
C LEU A 486 -26.35 20.15 21.35
N LYS A 487 -26.40 21.04 22.36
CA LYS A 487 -27.02 22.36 22.25
C LYS A 487 -26.08 23.45 21.74
N GLN A 488 -24.83 23.12 21.41
CA GLN A 488 -23.84 24.10 20.97
C GLN A 488 -23.45 23.86 19.51
N LEU A 489 -23.96 24.70 18.58
CA LEU A 489 -23.68 24.54 17.15
C LEU A 489 -22.31 25.09 16.74
N ASN A 490 -21.82 26.17 17.37
CA ASN A 490 -20.60 26.89 17.03
C ASN A 490 -20.50 27.26 15.53
N PRO A 491 -21.52 27.96 14.96
CA PRO A 491 -21.72 28.05 13.51
C PRO A 491 -20.58 28.76 12.76
N THR A 492 -19.95 29.77 13.38
CA THR A 492 -18.93 30.61 12.71
C THR A 492 -17.50 30.14 12.96
N ARG A 493 -17.30 29.12 13.78
CA ARG A 493 -15.98 28.52 14.02
C ARG A 493 -15.56 27.68 12.82
N ASP A 494 -14.26 27.63 12.55
CA ASP A 494 -13.69 26.66 11.61
C ASP A 494 -14.07 25.23 12.01
N ALA A 495 -14.45 24.42 11.01
CA ALA A 495 -14.82 23.03 11.19
C ALA A 495 -13.56 22.17 11.31
N THR A 496 -13.56 21.24 12.27
CA THR A 496 -12.51 20.23 12.35
C THR A 496 -12.76 19.12 11.34
N ARG A 497 -11.71 18.36 11.01
CA ARG A 497 -11.79 17.24 10.07
C ARG A 497 -12.75 16.14 10.56
N ALA A 498 -12.79 15.89 11.87
CA ALA A 498 -13.75 14.96 12.47
C ALA A 498 -15.18 15.41 12.24
N GLU A 499 -15.48 16.67 12.48
CA GLU A 499 -16.82 17.21 12.31
C GLU A 499 -17.30 17.15 10.87
N VAL A 500 -16.44 17.53 9.93
CA VAL A 500 -16.72 17.41 8.50
C VAL A 500 -16.97 15.94 8.14
N ALA A 501 -16.12 15.02 8.60
CA ALA A 501 -16.26 13.60 8.33
C ALA A 501 -17.60 13.05 8.83
N VAL A 502 -17.99 13.35 10.07
CA VAL A 502 -19.25 12.84 10.61
C VAL A 502 -20.47 13.44 9.89
N MET A 503 -20.48 14.74 9.59
CA MET A 503 -21.59 15.35 8.85
C MET A 503 -21.71 14.80 7.42
N VAL A 504 -20.58 14.54 6.74
CA VAL A 504 -20.58 13.86 5.43
C VAL A 504 -21.09 12.42 5.55
N TYR A 505 -20.74 11.71 6.62
CA TYR A 505 -21.28 10.37 6.86
C TYR A 505 -22.79 10.39 7.06
N GLN A 506 -23.33 11.31 7.87
CA GLN A 506 -24.78 11.43 8.07
C GLN A 506 -25.50 11.77 6.76
N ALA A 507 -24.92 12.62 5.94
CA ALA A 507 -25.44 12.91 4.61
C ALA A 507 -25.45 11.67 3.68
N LEU A 508 -24.48 10.75 3.82
CA LEU A 508 -24.49 9.47 3.10
C LEU A 508 -25.55 8.49 3.66
N VAL A 509 -25.85 8.56 4.96
CA VAL A 509 -26.95 7.79 5.58
C VAL A 509 -28.30 8.26 5.04
N ASP A 510 -28.54 9.57 5.01
CA ASP A 510 -29.76 10.17 4.45
C ASP A 510 -29.94 9.80 2.96
N ALA A 511 -28.85 9.77 2.20
CA ALA A 511 -28.85 9.33 0.81
C ALA A 511 -28.99 7.80 0.61
N GLY A 512 -29.12 7.00 1.69
CA GLY A 512 -29.24 5.54 1.63
C GLY A 512 -27.99 4.81 1.14
N ARG A 513 -26.81 5.45 1.22
CA ARG A 513 -25.56 4.92 0.66
C ARG A 513 -24.69 4.18 1.67
N VAL A 514 -24.92 4.41 2.96
CA VAL A 514 -24.22 3.74 4.07
C VAL A 514 -25.20 3.44 5.20
N ALA A 515 -24.88 2.46 6.05
CA ALA A 515 -25.68 2.14 7.22
C ALA A 515 -25.56 3.25 8.29
N ALA A 516 -26.62 3.46 9.07
CA ALA A 516 -26.55 4.36 10.22
C ALA A 516 -25.65 3.80 11.33
N ILE A 517 -24.80 4.65 11.92
CA ILE A 517 -24.05 4.35 13.14
C ILE A 517 -24.71 5.11 14.28
N ASN A 518 -25.13 4.39 15.33
CA ASN A 518 -25.73 5.01 16.50
C ASN A 518 -24.72 5.90 17.24
N LEU A 519 -25.11 7.14 17.52
CA LEU A 519 -24.27 8.11 18.20
C LEU A 519 -25.12 9.07 19.03
N PRO A 520 -24.82 9.26 20.33
CA PRO A 520 -25.62 10.12 21.21
C PRO A 520 -25.49 11.62 20.92
N TYR A 521 -24.69 12.00 19.90
CA TYR A 521 -24.38 13.38 19.56
C TYR A 521 -25.07 13.87 18.28
N ILE A 522 -25.94 13.05 17.67
CA ILE A 522 -26.76 13.46 16.52
C ILE A 522 -27.89 14.36 17.01
N VAL A 523 -28.00 15.56 16.43
CA VAL A 523 -29.09 16.49 16.72
C VAL A 523 -30.29 16.06 15.88
N THR A 524 -31.39 15.73 16.56
CA THR A 524 -32.66 15.34 15.95
C THR A 524 -33.76 16.32 16.38
N ALA A 525 -34.86 16.35 15.60
CA ALA A 525 -35.96 17.29 15.75
C ALA A 525 -36.76 17.12 17.05
#